data_AF-C5A770-F1
#
_entry.id   AF-C5A770-F1
#
_cell.length_a   1.000
_cell.length_b   1.000
_cell.length_c   1.000
_cell.angle_alpha   90.00
_cell.angle_beta   90.00
_cell.angle_gamma   90.00
#
_symmetry.space_group_name_H-M   'P 1'
#
loop_
_entity.id
_entity.type
_entity.pdbx_description
1 polymer ?
#
loop_
_entity_poly.entity_id
_entity_poly.type
_entity_poly.pdbx_seq_one_letter_code
_entity_poly.pdbx_strand_id
1 'polypeptide(L)'
;MTESGCPWRNPSATLNLEVKSYKFQSCPYEGDAMNSYLKVAIPAVIILVLTAQMIHLNMEIRGLQKDVERLKDQQKQYTQVIWDEYGNDIYAAIRYFRETRPDLVQKLGNATLTVDGIVTWSFSASYNPKERVFWISYDHLSEAKKDIVYVKLVAYYPNGTQVRDLPWYVVNHTTGDVIGVASTTAQLTVMKTYHRLYRNLTALLGIPSNNTLRACGNYVAILPENGNWFDFEIECASSENISLCWFIIGEVDEKTGMLKRLEVTKPFKGGCEKEDELRTLDIIEKVAPFNATAQEIKQSILNMTGGLMFNLTFPNP
;
A
#
# COMPACT_ATOMS: atom_id res chain seq x y z
N MET A 1 36.34 48.59 -41.28
CA MET A 1 37.67 48.24 -40.76
C MET A 1 37.85 46.77 -41.07
N THR A 2 38.62 46.53 -42.12
CA THR A 2 38.71 45.32 -42.91
C THR A 2 39.92 44.48 -42.49
N GLU A 3 39.73 43.16 -42.50
CA GLU A 3 40.63 42.11 -43.04
C GLU A 3 42.08 42.03 -42.52
N SER A 4 42.46 40.95 -41.84
CA SER A 4 42.95 39.66 -42.37
C SER A 4 44.47 39.62 -42.62
N GLY A 5 45.10 38.47 -42.33
CA GLY A 5 46.38 38.10 -42.93
C GLY A 5 47.50 37.72 -41.96
N CYS A 6 47.67 36.41 -41.73
CA CYS A 6 49.02 35.85 -41.67
C CYS A 6 49.67 36.03 -43.04
N PRO A 7 50.99 36.29 -43.08
CA PRO A 7 51.78 35.57 -44.07
C PRO A 7 53.06 34.97 -43.50
N TRP A 8 53.35 33.85 -44.11
CA TRP A 8 54.50 32.98 -43.96
C TRP A 8 55.82 33.62 -44.42
N ARG A 9 56.89 32.89 -44.09
CA ARG A 9 58.23 32.81 -44.74
C ARG A 9 59.31 33.83 -44.30
N ASN A 10 60.28 33.26 -43.56
CA ASN A 10 61.74 33.29 -43.74
C ASN A 10 62.30 34.30 -44.76
N PRO A 11 63.44 34.98 -44.43
CA PRO A 11 64.69 34.41 -44.97
C PRO A 11 66.00 34.73 -44.18
N SER A 12 66.95 33.81 -44.36
CA SER A 12 68.38 34.10 -44.54
C SER A 12 69.23 34.63 -43.39
N ALA A 13 69.95 33.69 -42.76
CA ALA A 13 71.40 33.75 -42.82
C ALA A 13 71.95 32.38 -43.27
N THR A 14 72.13 32.25 -44.58
CA THR A 14 73.25 31.53 -45.20
C THR A 14 74.55 32.05 -44.57
N LEU A 15 75.61 31.27 -44.34
CA LEU A 15 76.31 30.43 -45.30
C LEU A 15 77.42 29.65 -44.57
N ASN A 16 77.66 28.42 -45.03
CA ASN A 16 78.98 27.76 -45.25
C ASN A 16 78.85 26.27 -44.93
N LEU A 17 78.57 25.46 -45.96
CA LEU A 17 79.59 24.77 -46.77
C LEU A 17 80.23 23.62 -45.99
N GLU A 18 79.75 22.40 -46.25
CA GLU A 18 80.52 21.42 -47.02
C GLU A 18 79.71 20.14 -47.21
N VAL A 19 79.64 19.69 -48.45
CA VAL A 19 79.06 18.41 -48.83
C VAL A 19 80.05 17.31 -48.44
N LYS A 20 79.72 16.54 -47.40
CA LYS A 20 80.26 15.20 -47.20
C LYS A 20 79.16 14.18 -47.48
N SER A 21 79.43 13.30 -48.43
CA SER A 21 78.58 12.16 -48.76
C SER A 21 78.42 11.25 -47.54
N TYR A 22 77.18 11.06 -47.09
CA TYR A 22 76.85 10.02 -46.12
C TYR A 22 75.79 9.09 -46.70
N LYS A 23 76.13 7.81 -46.64
CA LYS A 23 75.34 6.65 -47.04
C LYS A 23 73.94 6.75 -46.43
N PHE A 24 72.93 6.41 -47.23
CA PHE A 24 71.61 6.04 -46.74
C PHE A 24 71.77 4.89 -45.76
N GLN A 25 71.60 5.18 -44.47
CA GLN A 25 71.43 4.19 -43.42
C GLN A 25 70.01 4.38 -42.92
N SER A 26 69.17 3.38 -43.18
CA SER A 26 67.78 3.32 -42.74
C SER A 26 67.70 3.63 -41.25
N CYS A 27 67.04 4.74 -40.90
CA CYS A 27 66.68 5.02 -39.52
C CYS A 27 65.72 3.90 -39.07
N PRO A 28 66.04 3.17 -37.99
CA PRO A 28 65.10 2.24 -37.40
C PRO A 28 63.91 3.04 -36.85
N TYR A 29 62.72 2.46 -37.01
CA TYR A 29 61.44 2.97 -36.55
C TYR A 29 61.52 3.59 -35.13
N GLU A 30 61.10 4.84 -34.98
CA GLU A 30 60.71 5.49 -33.71
C GLU A 30 59.42 4.87 -33.10
N GLY A 31 59.16 3.59 -33.38
CA GLY A 31 57.98 2.87 -32.89
C GLY A 31 58.13 2.35 -31.46
N ASP A 32 59.36 2.12 -30.97
CA ASP A 32 59.57 1.40 -29.70
C ASP A 32 59.67 2.31 -28.46
N ALA A 33 60.19 3.53 -28.59
CA ALA A 33 60.22 4.49 -27.48
C ALA A 33 58.82 5.04 -27.15
N MET A 34 58.03 5.38 -28.17
CA MET A 34 56.65 5.83 -27.96
C MET A 34 55.79 4.72 -27.32
N ASN A 35 56.02 3.47 -27.69
CA ASN A 35 55.32 2.30 -27.14
C ASN A 35 55.74 2.00 -25.69
N SER A 36 56.99 2.27 -25.28
CA SER A 36 57.42 2.10 -23.89
C SER A 36 56.87 3.18 -22.95
N TYR A 37 56.83 4.45 -23.39
CA TYR A 37 56.21 5.54 -22.62
C TYR A 37 54.69 5.39 -22.52
N LEU A 38 54.01 4.99 -23.61
CA LEU A 38 52.57 4.68 -23.58
C LEU A 38 52.26 3.49 -22.65
N LYS A 39 53.10 2.44 -22.64
CA LYS A 39 52.94 1.29 -21.72
C LYS A 39 53.08 1.65 -20.24
N VAL A 40 53.79 2.72 -19.89
CA VAL A 40 53.94 3.18 -18.50
C VAL A 40 52.93 4.27 -18.15
N ALA A 41 52.64 5.19 -19.07
CA ALA A 41 51.71 6.30 -18.85
C ALA A 41 50.24 5.85 -18.83
N ILE A 42 49.84 4.91 -19.70
CA ILE A 42 48.45 4.43 -19.75
C ILE A 42 48.02 3.80 -18.42
N PRO A 43 48.77 2.87 -17.81
CA PRO A 43 48.41 2.34 -16.49
C PRO A 43 48.35 3.42 -15.41
N ALA A 44 49.26 4.40 -15.41
CA ALA A 44 49.26 5.49 -14.45
C ALA A 44 48.02 6.39 -14.59
N VAL A 45 47.63 6.73 -15.83
CA VAL A 45 46.40 7.50 -16.11
C VAL A 45 45.16 6.70 -15.73
N ILE A 46 45.10 5.39 -16.06
CA ILE A 46 44.00 4.51 -15.67
C ILE A 46 43.88 4.46 -14.14
N ILE A 47 44.98 4.25 -13.42
CA ILE A 47 44.99 4.21 -11.95
C ILE A 47 44.51 5.56 -11.38
N LEU A 48 44.95 6.69 -11.95
CA LEU A 48 44.55 8.01 -11.48
C LEU A 48 43.05 8.26 -11.72
N VAL A 49 42.52 7.90 -12.89
CA VAL A 49 41.07 7.98 -13.19
C VAL A 49 40.26 7.08 -12.25
N LEU A 50 40.70 5.84 -12.03
CA LEU A 50 40.03 4.91 -11.11
C LEU A 50 40.07 5.41 -9.66
N THR A 51 41.19 6.00 -9.23
CA THR A 51 41.34 6.58 -7.88
C THR A 51 40.44 7.81 -7.71
N ALA A 52 40.40 8.69 -8.71
CA ALA A 52 39.49 9.83 -8.73
C ALA A 52 38.02 9.41 -8.69
N GLN A 53 37.64 8.38 -9.45
CA GLN A 53 36.29 7.79 -9.41
C GLN A 53 35.97 7.19 -8.03
N MET A 54 36.90 6.46 -7.41
CA MET A 54 36.71 5.93 -6.05
C MET A 54 36.57 7.04 -5.00
N ILE A 55 37.34 8.12 -5.11
CA ILE A 55 37.21 9.28 -4.20
C ILE A 55 35.84 9.95 -4.37
N HIS A 56 35.40 10.16 -5.62
CA HIS A 56 34.09 10.74 -5.92
C HIS A 56 32.94 9.90 -5.34
N LEU A 57 32.93 8.59 -5.61
CA LEU A 57 31.94 7.65 -5.06
C LEU A 57 31.94 7.64 -3.53
N ASN A 58 33.12 7.68 -2.90
CA ASN A 58 33.21 7.74 -1.43
C ASN A 58 32.65 9.04 -0.85
N MET A 59 32.80 10.18 -1.55
CA MET A 59 32.18 11.44 -1.13
C MET A 59 30.66 11.39 -1.28
N GLU A 60 30.13 10.82 -2.36
CA GLU A 60 28.69 10.61 -2.56
C GLU A 60 28.12 9.69 -1.47
N ILE A 61 28.77 8.56 -1.19
CA ILE A 61 28.37 7.64 -0.12
C ILE A 61 28.33 8.34 1.23
N ARG A 62 29.36 9.15 1.57
CA ARG A 62 29.36 9.93 2.82
C ARG A 62 28.24 10.97 2.85
N GLY A 63 27.93 11.60 1.72
CA GLY A 63 26.80 12.52 1.58
C GLY A 63 25.49 11.81 1.88
N LEU A 64 25.25 10.68 1.21
CA LEU A 64 24.07 9.83 1.41
C LEU A 64 23.94 9.34 2.85
N GLN A 65 25.05 8.96 3.50
CA GLN A 65 25.05 8.55 4.91
C GLN A 65 24.54 9.67 5.83
N LYS A 66 25.03 10.90 5.63
CA LYS A 66 24.56 12.07 6.39
C LYS A 66 23.09 12.38 6.14
N ASP A 67 22.63 12.26 4.90
CA ASP A 67 21.22 12.45 4.57
C ASP A 67 20.34 11.38 5.23
N VAL A 68 20.77 10.11 5.23
CA VAL A 68 20.08 9.03 5.94
C VAL A 68 20.02 9.28 7.44
N GLU A 69 21.10 9.75 8.07
CA GLU A 69 21.10 10.12 9.50
C GLU A 69 20.11 11.25 9.77
N ARG A 70 20.13 12.32 8.95
CA ARG A 70 19.18 13.43 9.06
C ARG A 70 17.73 12.96 8.94
N LEU A 71 17.44 12.09 7.97
CA LEU A 71 16.09 11.53 7.77
C LEU A 71 15.66 10.66 8.97
N LYS A 72 16.57 9.88 9.55
CA LYS A 72 16.29 9.11 10.78
C LYS A 72 15.95 10.01 11.96
N ASP A 73 16.66 11.12 12.11
CA ASP A 73 16.38 12.08 13.18
C ASP A 73 15.04 12.80 12.97
N GLN A 74 14.73 13.17 11.72
CA GLN A 74 13.40 13.68 11.37
C GLN A 74 12.30 12.66 11.67
N GLN A 75 12.51 11.38 11.34
CA GLN A 75 11.56 10.32 11.63
C GLN A 75 11.32 10.15 13.14
N LYS A 76 12.37 10.23 13.97
CA LYS A 76 12.22 10.20 15.43
C LYS A 76 11.41 11.39 15.94
N GLN A 77 11.69 12.59 15.44
CA GLN A 77 10.94 13.80 15.80
C GLN A 77 9.47 13.66 15.43
N TYR A 78 9.17 13.21 14.22
CA TYR A 78 7.80 12.94 13.78
C TYR A 78 7.11 11.87 14.62
N THR A 79 7.82 10.80 14.96
CA THR A 79 7.31 9.76 15.85
C THR A 79 6.94 10.33 17.21
N GLN A 80 7.80 11.18 17.77
CA GLN A 80 7.55 11.85 19.05
C GLN A 80 6.33 12.76 18.98
N VAL A 81 6.23 13.63 17.96
CA VAL A 81 5.07 14.51 17.75
C VAL A 81 3.77 13.71 17.63
N ILE A 82 3.79 12.59 16.89
CA ILE A 82 2.61 11.73 16.78
C ILE A 82 2.20 11.15 18.13
N TRP A 83 3.15 10.68 18.94
CA TRP A 83 2.84 10.16 20.27
C TRP A 83 2.35 11.25 21.22
N ASP A 84 2.95 12.44 21.17
CA ASP A 84 2.56 13.57 22.02
C ASP A 84 1.15 14.07 21.69
N GLU A 85 0.80 14.12 20.39
CA GLU A 85 -0.51 14.59 19.92
C GLU A 85 -1.59 13.50 19.97
N TYR A 86 -1.33 12.32 19.41
CA TYR A 86 -2.32 11.26 19.17
C TYR A 86 -2.18 10.05 20.10
N GLY A 87 -1.21 10.06 21.02
CA GLY A 87 -1.00 8.95 21.96
C GLY A 87 -2.25 8.66 22.80
N ASN A 88 -2.98 9.70 23.20
CA ASN A 88 -4.23 9.55 23.94
C ASN A 88 -5.31 8.82 23.14
N ASP A 89 -5.44 9.10 21.83
CA ASP A 89 -6.40 8.41 20.95
C ASP A 89 -6.06 6.93 20.81
N ILE A 90 -4.76 6.63 20.67
CA ILE A 90 -4.25 5.26 20.59
C ILE A 90 -4.58 4.49 21.88
N TYR A 91 -4.32 5.09 23.05
CA TYR A 91 -4.63 4.45 24.32
C TYR A 91 -6.15 4.34 24.57
N ALA A 92 -6.94 5.32 24.11
CA ALA A 92 -8.40 5.24 24.17
C ALA A 92 -8.92 4.06 23.36
N ALA A 93 -8.46 3.87 22.12
CA ALA A 93 -8.80 2.72 21.28
C ALA A 93 -8.39 1.38 21.91
N ILE A 94 -7.17 1.29 22.46
CA ILE A 94 -6.67 0.08 23.16
C ILE A 94 -7.54 -0.25 24.37
N ARG A 95 -7.88 0.74 25.19
CA ARG A 95 -8.73 0.57 26.38
C ARG A 95 -10.13 0.13 25.97
N TYR A 96 -10.72 0.82 25.00
CA TYR A 96 -12.05 0.50 24.50
C TYR A 96 -12.14 -0.90 23.90
N PHE A 97 -11.12 -1.34 23.14
CA PHE A 97 -11.01 -2.73 22.68
C PHE A 97 -11.03 -3.73 23.84
N ARG A 98 -10.27 -3.46 24.90
CA ARG A 98 -10.22 -4.34 26.06
C ARG A 98 -11.57 -4.46 26.78
N GLU A 99 -12.30 -3.36 26.85
CA GLU A 99 -13.62 -3.27 27.49
C GLU A 99 -14.71 -3.92 26.64
N THR A 100 -14.69 -3.71 25.32
CA THR A 100 -15.78 -4.13 24.42
C THR A 100 -15.58 -5.51 23.79
N ARG A 101 -14.34 -6.01 23.72
CA ARG A 101 -14.00 -7.30 23.10
C ARG A 101 -13.24 -8.23 24.05
N PRO A 102 -13.79 -8.55 25.24
CA PRO A 102 -13.14 -9.47 26.17
C PRO A 102 -12.93 -10.87 25.56
N ASP A 103 -13.78 -11.27 24.61
CA ASP A 103 -13.66 -12.52 23.84
C ASP A 103 -12.34 -12.59 23.05
N LEU A 104 -11.93 -11.47 22.44
CA LEU A 104 -10.67 -11.38 21.69
C LEU A 104 -9.49 -11.19 22.63
N VAL A 105 -9.63 -10.38 23.68
CA VAL A 105 -8.56 -10.19 24.68
C VAL A 105 -8.16 -11.52 25.30
N GLN A 106 -9.13 -12.36 25.67
CA GLN A 106 -8.85 -13.69 26.21
C GLN A 106 -8.10 -14.57 25.20
N LYS A 107 -8.50 -14.54 23.91
CA LYS A 107 -7.82 -15.29 22.83
C LYS A 107 -6.41 -14.79 22.55
N LEU A 108 -6.16 -13.49 22.73
CA LEU A 108 -4.84 -12.88 22.56
C LEU A 108 -3.85 -13.35 23.63
N GLY A 109 -4.33 -13.70 24.83
CA GLY A 109 -3.50 -14.24 25.91
C GLY A 109 -2.34 -13.31 26.25
N ASN A 110 -1.10 -13.75 26.00
CA ASN A 110 0.13 -12.99 26.27
C ASN A 110 0.60 -12.13 25.09
N ALA A 111 -0.20 -11.95 24.05
CA ALA A 111 0.14 -11.06 22.95
C ALA A 111 0.21 -9.59 23.42
N THR A 112 1.19 -8.86 22.91
CA THR A 112 1.33 -7.41 23.17
C THR A 112 0.47 -6.65 22.18
N LEU A 113 -0.58 -5.99 22.69
CA LEU A 113 -1.47 -5.11 21.92
C LEU A 113 -0.85 -3.71 21.78
N THR A 114 -0.83 -3.18 20.56
CA THR A 114 -0.29 -1.86 20.20
C THR A 114 -1.05 -1.31 18.98
N VAL A 115 -0.59 -0.17 18.45
CA VAL A 115 -1.07 0.45 17.21
C VAL A 115 -0.29 -0.08 15.99
N ASP A 116 -0.98 -0.32 14.88
CA ASP A 116 -0.42 -0.62 13.56
C ASP A 116 -0.27 0.66 12.74
N GLY A 117 -1.23 1.57 12.90
CA GLY A 117 -1.21 2.88 12.28
C GLY A 117 -2.38 3.76 12.70
N ILE A 118 -2.27 5.03 12.36
CA ILE A 118 -3.31 6.03 12.53
C ILE A 118 -3.58 6.73 11.19
N VAL A 119 -4.82 7.16 10.98
CA VAL A 119 -5.22 7.99 9.85
C VAL A 119 -5.97 9.20 10.39
N THR A 120 -5.59 10.38 9.94
CA THR A 120 -6.19 11.66 10.29
C THR A 120 -6.68 12.37 9.02
N TRP A 121 -7.26 13.55 9.18
CA TRP A 121 -7.65 14.42 8.06
C TRP A 121 -6.47 14.91 7.20
N SER A 122 -5.22 14.83 7.69
CA SER A 122 -4.06 15.42 7.00
C SER A 122 -2.92 14.44 6.72
N PHE A 123 -2.90 13.28 7.37
CA PHE A 123 -1.87 12.28 7.14
C PHE A 123 -2.31 10.88 7.57
N SER A 124 -1.59 9.89 7.07
CA SER A 124 -1.60 8.51 7.52
C SER A 124 -0.23 8.15 8.09
N ALA A 125 -0.17 7.40 9.18
CA ALA A 125 1.10 6.96 9.76
C ALA A 125 1.03 5.49 10.16
N SER A 126 2.00 4.68 9.73
CA SER A 126 2.14 3.29 10.14
C SER A 126 3.23 3.13 11.20
N TYR A 127 2.94 2.40 12.26
CA TYR A 127 3.87 2.18 13.36
C TYR A 127 4.65 0.90 13.17
N ASN A 128 5.97 0.99 13.19
CA ASN A 128 6.84 -0.18 13.28
C ASN A 128 7.17 -0.45 14.75
N PRO A 129 6.59 -1.48 15.40
CA PRO A 129 6.84 -1.76 16.81
C PRO A 129 8.25 -2.26 17.10
N LYS A 130 8.96 -2.80 16.11
CA LYS A 130 10.36 -3.24 16.27
C LYS A 130 11.31 -2.05 16.34
N GLU A 131 11.11 -1.10 15.44
CA GLU A 131 11.92 0.13 15.36
C GLU A 131 11.40 1.24 16.29
N ARG A 132 10.16 1.10 16.78
CA ARG A 132 9.42 2.08 17.59
C ARG A 132 9.29 3.44 16.89
N VAL A 133 9.06 3.43 15.58
CA VAL A 133 8.93 4.64 14.76
C VAL A 133 7.63 4.61 13.97
N PHE A 134 7.09 5.79 13.71
CA PHE A 134 6.05 5.99 12.71
C PHE A 134 6.64 6.31 11.34
N TRP A 135 6.09 5.68 10.32
CA TRP A 135 6.31 6.00 8.91
C TRP A 135 5.11 6.79 8.41
N ILE A 136 5.34 8.08 8.13
CA ILE A 136 4.28 9.01 7.73
C ILE A 136 4.14 9.01 6.22
N SER A 137 2.90 8.94 5.75
CA SER A 137 2.49 9.20 4.38
C SER A 137 1.53 10.38 4.39
N TYR A 138 1.85 11.41 3.60
CA TYR A 138 0.95 12.56 3.46
C TYR A 138 -0.27 12.16 2.63
N ASP A 139 -1.46 12.37 3.19
CA ASP A 139 -2.71 11.98 2.55
C ASP A 139 -3.50 13.24 2.19
N HIS A 140 -3.35 13.68 0.95
CA HIS A 140 -3.99 14.88 0.42
C HIS A 140 -5.47 14.66 0.05
N LEU A 141 -5.95 13.42 0.14
CA LEU A 141 -7.31 13.03 -0.25
C LEU A 141 -8.09 12.42 0.92
N SER A 142 -7.57 12.53 2.15
CA SER A 142 -8.25 12.00 3.33
C SER A 142 -9.62 12.67 3.51
N GLU A 143 -10.67 11.88 3.38
CA GLU A 143 -12.05 12.28 3.67
C GLU A 143 -12.34 12.32 5.19
N ALA A 144 -11.33 12.06 6.02
CA ALA A 144 -11.49 12.08 7.47
C ALA A 144 -11.81 13.50 7.94
N LYS A 145 -12.85 13.61 8.78
CA LYS A 145 -13.19 14.88 9.45
C LYS A 145 -12.03 15.31 10.34
N LYS A 146 -11.82 16.62 10.47
CA LYS A 146 -10.70 17.22 11.20
C LYS A 146 -10.50 16.65 12.62
N ASP A 147 -11.59 16.38 13.32
CA ASP A 147 -11.58 15.93 14.72
C ASP A 147 -11.67 14.40 14.86
N ILE A 148 -11.52 13.66 13.77
CA ILE A 148 -11.61 12.19 13.76
C ILE A 148 -10.23 11.59 13.47
N VAL A 149 -9.84 10.65 14.33
CA VAL A 149 -8.63 9.85 14.18
C VAL A 149 -9.04 8.39 14.09
N TYR A 150 -8.65 7.73 13.00
CA TYR A 150 -8.82 6.30 12.84
C TYR A 150 -7.58 5.60 13.38
N VAL A 151 -7.75 4.70 14.34
CA VAL A 151 -6.67 3.95 14.98
C VAL A 151 -6.79 2.48 14.63
N LYS A 152 -5.80 1.94 13.91
CA LYS A 152 -5.71 0.50 13.63
C LYS A 152 -4.93 -0.19 14.74
N LEU A 153 -5.56 -1.16 15.41
CA LEU A 153 -4.86 -1.98 16.40
C LEU A 153 -4.12 -3.16 15.75
N VAL A 154 -3.06 -3.60 16.42
CA VAL A 154 -2.32 -4.82 16.10
C VAL A 154 -1.82 -5.46 17.39
N ALA A 155 -1.68 -6.79 17.38
CA ALA A 155 -1.04 -7.51 18.48
C ALA A 155 0.07 -8.42 17.97
N TYR A 156 1.06 -8.68 18.82
CA TYR A 156 2.17 -9.58 18.52
C TYR A 156 2.33 -10.61 19.63
N TYR A 157 2.38 -11.88 19.27
CA TYR A 157 2.81 -12.93 20.19
C TYR A 157 4.29 -12.76 20.55
N PRO A 158 4.77 -13.33 21.67
CA PRO A 158 6.17 -13.19 22.09
C PRO A 158 7.21 -13.66 21.06
N ASN A 159 6.83 -14.57 20.16
CA ASN A 159 7.67 -15.02 19.05
C ASN A 159 7.72 -14.02 17.86
N GLY A 160 7.11 -12.84 18.00
CA GLY A 160 7.03 -11.82 16.97
C GLY A 160 5.94 -12.05 15.90
N THR A 161 5.11 -13.09 16.04
CA THR A 161 4.01 -13.36 15.10
C THR A 161 2.90 -12.33 15.28
N GLN A 162 2.57 -11.62 14.20
CA GLN A 162 1.49 -10.64 14.18
C GLN A 162 0.12 -11.34 14.20
N VAL A 163 -0.79 -10.84 15.05
CA VAL A 163 -2.20 -11.18 15.03
C VAL A 163 -2.89 -10.30 14.00
N ARG A 164 -3.57 -10.95 13.05
CA ARG A 164 -4.30 -10.28 11.97
C ARG A 164 -5.74 -9.97 12.38
N ASP A 165 -6.37 -9.09 11.61
CA ASP A 165 -7.80 -8.79 11.67
C ASP A 165 -8.28 -8.19 13.00
N LEU A 166 -7.43 -7.37 13.63
CA LEU A 166 -7.87 -6.51 14.72
C LEU A 166 -8.58 -5.27 14.17
N PRO A 167 -9.54 -4.71 14.92
CA PRO A 167 -10.40 -3.64 14.45
C PRO A 167 -9.65 -2.31 14.27
N TRP A 168 -10.18 -1.49 13.38
CA TRP A 168 -9.95 -0.06 13.31
C TRP A 168 -10.99 0.65 14.16
N TYR A 169 -10.55 1.51 15.06
CA TYR A 169 -11.44 2.36 15.87
C TYR A 169 -11.49 3.77 15.32
N VAL A 170 -12.65 4.39 15.47
CA VAL A 170 -12.88 5.80 15.19
C VAL A 170 -12.88 6.54 16.51
N VAL A 171 -11.93 7.45 16.69
CA VAL A 171 -11.78 8.25 17.91
C VAL A 171 -12.06 9.70 17.60
N ASN A 172 -12.84 10.35 18.45
CA ASN A 172 -13.02 11.79 18.42
C ASN A 172 -11.84 12.42 19.17
N HIS A 173 -10.92 13.02 18.42
CA HIS A 173 -9.67 13.57 18.95
C HIS A 173 -9.90 14.69 19.97
N THR A 174 -10.92 15.52 19.76
CA THR A 174 -11.27 16.63 20.66
C THR A 174 -11.75 16.16 22.03
N THR A 175 -12.48 15.05 22.07
CA THR A 175 -13.08 14.51 23.32
C THR A 175 -12.27 13.37 23.93
N GLY A 176 -11.47 12.66 23.15
CA GLY A 176 -10.80 11.42 23.52
C GLY A 176 -11.72 10.20 23.54
N ASP A 177 -12.99 10.35 23.12
CA ASP A 177 -13.98 9.28 23.15
C ASP A 177 -13.91 8.41 21.89
N VAL A 178 -14.01 7.10 22.08
CA VAL A 178 -14.12 6.14 20.97
C VAL A 178 -15.59 6.07 20.54
N ILE A 179 -15.84 6.44 19.28
CA ILE A 179 -17.17 6.46 18.69
C ILE A 179 -17.65 5.02 18.40
N GLY A 180 -16.75 4.20 17.86
CA GLY A 180 -17.02 2.83 17.46
C GLY A 180 -15.92 2.29 16.55
N VAL A 181 -16.23 1.22 15.81
CA VAL A 181 -15.34 0.69 14.77
C VAL A 181 -15.55 1.39 13.44
N ALA A 182 -14.51 1.45 12.62
CA ALA A 182 -14.59 1.99 11.28
C ALA A 182 -15.39 1.06 10.34
N SER A 183 -15.99 1.62 9.29
CA SER A 183 -16.71 0.87 8.25
C SER A 183 -15.86 -0.26 7.64
N THR A 184 -14.57 -0.03 7.44
CA THR A 184 -13.61 -1.04 6.96
C THR A 184 -13.52 -2.27 7.87
N THR A 185 -13.70 -2.10 9.19
CA THR A 185 -13.74 -3.22 10.14
C THR A 185 -15.00 -4.05 9.96
N ALA A 186 -16.14 -3.40 9.74
CA ALA A 186 -17.40 -4.08 9.50
C ALA A 186 -17.37 -4.87 8.18
N GLN A 187 -16.93 -4.25 7.08
CA GLN A 187 -16.76 -4.92 5.79
C GLN A 187 -15.82 -6.15 5.89
N LEU A 188 -14.65 -6.00 6.52
CA LEU A 188 -13.72 -7.11 6.74
C LEU A 188 -14.34 -8.24 7.56
N THR A 189 -15.15 -7.90 8.57
CA THR A 189 -15.83 -8.87 9.44
C THR A 189 -16.87 -9.68 8.66
N VAL A 190 -17.65 -9.02 7.81
CA VAL A 190 -18.67 -9.63 6.94
C VAL A 190 -18.00 -10.54 5.92
N MET A 191 -17.04 -10.03 5.16
CA MET A 191 -16.37 -10.77 4.09
C MET A 191 -15.54 -11.95 4.62
N LYS A 192 -14.88 -11.81 5.77
CA LYS A 192 -14.19 -12.94 6.41
C LYS A 192 -15.15 -14.06 6.80
N THR A 193 -16.35 -13.71 7.27
CA THR A 193 -17.35 -14.70 7.65
C THR A 193 -17.97 -15.36 6.42
N TYR A 194 -18.32 -14.56 5.42
CA TYR A 194 -18.82 -15.05 4.14
C TYR A 194 -17.82 -15.98 3.44
N HIS A 195 -16.53 -15.64 3.37
CA HIS A 195 -15.52 -16.48 2.73
C HIS A 195 -15.39 -17.88 3.36
N ARG A 196 -15.69 -18.04 4.65
CA ARG A 196 -15.74 -19.36 5.31
C ARG A 196 -16.90 -20.21 4.81
N LEU A 197 -17.97 -19.58 4.34
CA LEU A 197 -19.17 -20.23 3.81
C LEU A 197 -19.13 -20.37 2.29
N TYR A 198 -18.29 -19.57 1.61
CA TYR A 198 -18.25 -19.46 0.16
C TYR A 198 -18.20 -20.81 -0.56
N ARG A 199 -17.33 -21.73 -0.12
CA ARG A 199 -17.21 -23.07 -0.73
C ARG A 199 -18.48 -23.90 -0.60
N ASN A 200 -19.15 -23.82 0.55
CA ASN A 200 -20.41 -24.54 0.76
C ASN A 200 -21.51 -23.92 -0.09
N LEU A 201 -21.52 -22.58 -0.20
CA LEU A 201 -22.50 -21.85 -1.00
C LEU A 201 -22.35 -22.17 -2.49
N THR A 202 -21.14 -22.10 -3.05
CA THR A 202 -20.92 -22.42 -4.46
C THR A 202 -21.24 -23.88 -4.78
N ALA A 203 -20.94 -24.81 -3.87
CA ALA A 203 -21.35 -26.20 -4.00
C ALA A 203 -22.88 -26.38 -4.00
N LEU A 204 -23.60 -25.67 -3.12
CA LEU A 204 -25.07 -25.68 -3.08
C LEU A 204 -25.70 -25.08 -4.35
N LEU A 205 -25.01 -24.11 -4.98
CA LEU A 205 -25.40 -23.51 -6.25
C LEU A 205 -25.02 -24.36 -7.47
N GLY A 206 -24.43 -25.53 -7.26
CA GLY A 206 -23.99 -26.43 -8.34
C GLY A 206 -22.82 -25.87 -9.15
N ILE A 207 -22.05 -24.93 -8.59
CA ILE A 207 -20.85 -24.37 -9.23
C ILE A 207 -19.64 -25.18 -8.75
N PRO A 208 -19.07 -26.06 -9.61
CA PRO A 208 -18.01 -26.97 -9.19
C PRO A 208 -16.72 -26.23 -8.84
N SER A 209 -16.16 -26.52 -7.66
CA SER A 209 -14.90 -25.94 -7.16
C SER A 209 -13.65 -26.27 -7.98
N ASN A 210 -13.76 -27.23 -8.90
CA ASN A 210 -12.62 -27.83 -9.60
C ASN A 210 -12.38 -27.21 -10.98
N ASN A 211 -13.29 -26.38 -11.48
CA ASN A 211 -13.09 -25.60 -12.70
C ASN A 211 -12.44 -24.26 -12.34
N THR A 212 -11.81 -23.61 -13.33
CA THR A 212 -11.22 -22.27 -13.22
C THR A 212 -12.34 -21.25 -12.96
N LEU A 213 -12.79 -21.18 -11.70
CA LEU A 213 -13.82 -20.27 -11.24
C LEU A 213 -13.40 -18.84 -11.60
N ARG A 214 -14.20 -18.17 -12.43
CA ARG A 214 -14.17 -16.71 -12.51
C ARG A 214 -15.10 -16.21 -11.43
N ALA A 215 -14.53 -15.59 -10.40
CA ALA A 215 -15.26 -14.92 -9.34
C ALA A 215 -14.96 -13.44 -9.40
N CYS A 216 -15.98 -12.62 -9.19
CA CYS A 216 -15.89 -11.18 -9.16
C CYS A 216 -16.95 -10.66 -8.20
N GLY A 217 -16.62 -9.58 -7.50
CA GLY A 217 -17.52 -8.95 -6.56
C GLY A 217 -17.41 -7.44 -6.66
N ASN A 218 -18.46 -6.76 -6.24
CA ASN A 218 -18.49 -5.32 -6.16
C ASN A 218 -19.10 -4.89 -4.83
N TYR A 219 -18.51 -3.85 -4.27
CA TYR A 219 -19.07 -3.13 -3.14
C TYR A 219 -20.34 -2.40 -3.58
N VAL A 220 -21.41 -2.54 -2.78
CA VAL A 220 -22.69 -1.88 -3.03
C VAL A 220 -22.81 -0.66 -2.12
N ALA A 221 -22.77 -0.88 -0.80
CA ALA A 221 -22.89 0.18 0.20
C ALA A 221 -22.49 -0.30 1.60
N ILE A 222 -22.01 0.62 2.45
CA ILE A 222 -21.85 0.44 3.89
C ILE A 222 -22.42 1.65 4.61
N LEU A 223 -23.41 1.41 5.46
CA LEU A 223 -24.19 2.49 6.08
C LEU A 223 -24.31 2.26 7.59
N PRO A 224 -24.12 3.30 8.42
CA PRO A 224 -24.44 3.23 9.83
C PRO A 224 -25.94 3.47 10.03
N GLU A 225 -26.63 2.56 10.71
CA GLU A 225 -28.04 2.70 11.05
C GLU A 225 -28.35 2.00 12.39
N ASN A 226 -29.05 2.69 13.30
CA ASN A 226 -29.49 2.15 14.60
C ASN A 226 -28.36 1.52 15.46
N GLY A 227 -27.15 2.08 15.41
CA GLY A 227 -25.98 1.58 16.15
C GLY A 227 -25.33 0.32 15.55
N ASN A 228 -25.62 0.05 14.27
CA ASN A 228 -25.01 -1.01 13.49
C ASN A 228 -24.44 -0.47 12.18
N TRP A 229 -23.39 -1.10 11.69
CA TRP A 229 -23.00 -1.06 10.30
C TRP A 229 -23.79 -2.10 9.50
N PHE A 230 -24.37 -1.68 8.39
CA PHE A 230 -24.93 -2.56 7.38
C PHE A 230 -24.04 -2.55 6.14
N ASP A 231 -23.45 -3.70 5.83
CA ASP A 231 -22.56 -3.92 4.70
C ASP A 231 -23.28 -4.69 3.60
N PHE A 232 -23.23 -4.17 2.38
CA PHE A 232 -23.88 -4.73 1.21
C PHE A 232 -22.83 -4.96 0.12
N GLU A 233 -22.72 -6.21 -0.29
CA GLU A 233 -21.77 -6.66 -1.30
C GLU A 233 -22.52 -7.50 -2.34
N ILE A 234 -22.10 -7.45 -3.60
CA ILE A 234 -22.55 -8.38 -4.63
C ILE A 234 -21.38 -9.26 -5.04
N GLU A 235 -21.61 -10.56 -5.09
CA GLU A 235 -20.65 -11.56 -5.54
C GLU A 235 -21.23 -12.33 -6.72
N CYS A 236 -20.38 -12.65 -7.68
CA CYS A 236 -20.71 -13.39 -8.89
C CYS A 236 -19.70 -14.50 -9.12
N ALA A 237 -20.19 -15.63 -9.62
CA ALA A 237 -19.36 -16.76 -10.01
C ALA A 237 -19.83 -17.33 -11.36
N SER A 238 -18.86 -17.57 -12.24
CA SER A 238 -19.08 -18.10 -13.59
C SER A 238 -18.25 -19.37 -13.82
N SER A 239 -18.87 -20.32 -14.50
CA SER A 239 -18.30 -21.53 -15.11
C SER A 239 -18.82 -21.65 -16.55
N GLU A 240 -18.34 -22.62 -17.33
CA GLU A 240 -18.76 -22.80 -18.74
C GLU A 240 -20.29 -22.86 -18.94
N ASN A 241 -21.03 -23.38 -17.95
CA ASN A 241 -22.47 -23.63 -18.07
C ASN A 241 -23.34 -22.81 -17.11
N ILE A 242 -22.74 -22.15 -16.11
CA ILE A 242 -23.48 -21.49 -15.04
C ILE A 242 -22.81 -20.16 -14.73
N SER A 243 -23.60 -19.09 -14.75
CA SER A 243 -23.18 -17.76 -14.34
C SER A 243 -24.25 -17.16 -13.44
N LEU A 244 -23.90 -16.95 -12.17
CA LEU A 244 -24.83 -16.51 -11.13
C LEU A 244 -24.19 -15.41 -10.27
N CYS A 245 -25.02 -14.48 -9.82
CA CYS A 245 -24.68 -13.49 -8.81
C CYS A 245 -25.63 -13.60 -7.61
N TRP A 246 -25.20 -13.12 -6.44
CA TRP A 246 -26.01 -13.01 -5.23
C TRP A 246 -25.50 -11.85 -4.38
N PHE A 247 -26.36 -11.32 -3.50
CA PHE A 247 -25.97 -10.30 -2.53
C PHE A 247 -25.62 -10.92 -1.20
N ILE A 248 -24.69 -10.27 -0.52
CA ILE A 248 -24.31 -10.51 0.87
C ILE A 248 -24.72 -9.27 1.65
N ILE A 249 -25.44 -9.49 2.74
CA ILE A 249 -25.91 -8.43 3.63
C ILE A 249 -25.41 -8.75 5.03
N GLY A 250 -24.50 -7.94 5.53
CA GLY A 250 -23.94 -8.05 6.87
C GLY A 250 -24.50 -7.00 7.81
N GLU A 251 -24.89 -7.41 9.02
CA GLU A 251 -25.21 -6.50 10.13
C GLU A 251 -24.11 -6.65 11.18
N VAL A 252 -23.37 -5.57 11.45
CA VAL A 252 -22.25 -5.55 12.39
C VAL A 252 -22.51 -4.48 13.45
N ASP A 253 -22.29 -4.82 14.71
CA ASP A 253 -22.40 -3.86 15.82
C ASP A 253 -21.36 -2.73 15.66
N GLU A 254 -21.81 -1.47 15.65
CA GLU A 254 -20.95 -0.32 15.41
C GLU A 254 -19.93 -0.10 16.53
N LYS A 255 -20.26 -0.51 17.76
CA LYS A 255 -19.38 -0.34 18.92
C LYS A 255 -18.28 -1.39 18.95
N THR A 256 -18.66 -2.65 18.82
CA THR A 256 -17.78 -3.80 19.06
C THR A 256 -17.16 -4.38 17.78
N GLY A 257 -17.72 -4.06 16.61
CA GLY A 257 -17.36 -4.69 15.35
C GLY A 257 -17.74 -6.17 15.27
N MET A 258 -18.68 -6.62 16.10
CA MET A 258 -19.16 -7.99 16.09
C MET A 258 -20.25 -8.18 15.05
N LEU A 259 -20.10 -9.21 14.22
CA LEU A 259 -21.15 -9.62 13.29
C LEU A 259 -22.37 -10.10 14.08
N LYS A 260 -23.52 -9.45 13.87
CA LYS A 260 -24.82 -9.86 14.41
C LYS A 260 -25.56 -10.77 13.45
N ARG A 261 -25.49 -10.46 12.16
CA ARG A 261 -26.21 -11.17 11.11
C ARG A 261 -25.45 -11.22 9.81
N LEU A 262 -25.57 -12.33 9.10
CA LEU A 262 -25.12 -12.49 7.73
C LEU A 262 -26.24 -13.13 6.92
N GLU A 263 -26.73 -12.41 5.92
CA GLU A 263 -27.76 -12.87 5.01
C GLU A 263 -27.17 -12.98 3.60
N VAL A 264 -27.54 -14.05 2.90
CA VAL A 264 -27.17 -14.24 1.50
C VAL A 264 -28.44 -14.48 0.70
N THR A 265 -28.61 -13.73 -0.39
CA THR A 265 -29.83 -13.80 -1.20
C THR A 265 -29.87 -15.05 -2.05
N LYS A 266 -31.04 -15.35 -2.61
CA LYS A 266 -31.11 -16.29 -3.73
C LYS A 266 -30.25 -15.79 -4.89
N PRO A 267 -29.61 -16.72 -5.62
CA PRO A 267 -28.83 -16.35 -6.79
C PRO A 267 -29.75 -15.87 -7.92
N PHE A 268 -29.24 -14.99 -8.76
CA PHE A 268 -29.87 -14.54 -9.99
C PHE A 268 -28.86 -14.58 -11.14
N LYS A 269 -29.34 -14.46 -12.37
CA LYS A 269 -28.49 -14.51 -13.56
C LYS A 269 -27.60 -13.26 -13.62
N GLY A 270 -26.28 -13.48 -13.65
CA GLY A 270 -25.24 -12.46 -13.81
C GLY A 270 -23.86 -13.14 -13.88
N GLY A 271 -22.78 -12.40 -14.08
CA GLY A 271 -21.48 -13.00 -14.33
C GLY A 271 -20.30 -12.05 -14.22
N CYS A 272 -19.13 -12.56 -14.58
CA CYS A 272 -17.86 -11.83 -14.53
C CYS A 272 -17.32 -11.42 -15.90
N GLU A 273 -18.12 -11.57 -16.95
CA GLU A 273 -17.78 -11.04 -18.26
C GLU A 273 -18.00 -9.51 -18.28
N LYS A 274 -17.29 -8.81 -19.16
CA LYS A 274 -17.33 -7.33 -19.23
C LYS A 274 -18.75 -6.77 -19.45
N GLU A 275 -19.60 -7.49 -20.17
CA GLU A 275 -21.01 -7.11 -20.38
C GLU A 275 -21.83 -7.24 -19.09
N ASP A 276 -21.51 -8.22 -18.24
CA ASP A 276 -22.15 -8.43 -16.94
C ASP A 276 -21.65 -7.44 -15.87
N GLU A 277 -20.43 -6.92 -16.01
CA GLU A 277 -19.89 -5.87 -15.13
C GLU A 277 -20.72 -4.58 -15.23
N LEU A 278 -21.01 -4.10 -16.44
CA LEU A 278 -21.86 -2.93 -16.64
C LEU A 278 -23.29 -3.16 -16.13
N ARG A 279 -23.82 -4.37 -16.33
CA ARG A 279 -25.12 -4.75 -15.79
C ARG A 279 -25.12 -4.79 -14.26
N THR A 280 -24.01 -5.22 -13.66
CA THR A 280 -23.84 -5.23 -12.21
C THR A 280 -23.85 -3.82 -11.64
N LEU A 281 -23.20 -2.87 -12.30
CA LEU A 281 -23.24 -1.45 -11.91
C LEU A 281 -24.67 -0.86 -12.00
N ASP A 282 -25.40 -1.15 -13.08
CA ASP A 282 -26.82 -0.74 -13.21
C ASP A 282 -27.72 -1.37 -12.13
N ILE A 283 -27.44 -2.62 -11.75
CA ILE A 283 -28.11 -3.27 -10.62
C ILE A 283 -27.79 -2.53 -9.31
N ILE A 284 -26.52 -2.21 -9.05
CA ILE A 284 -26.08 -1.49 -7.84
C ILE A 284 -26.81 -0.14 -7.73
N GLU A 285 -26.86 0.63 -8.81
CA GLU A 285 -27.54 1.94 -8.84
C GLU A 285 -29.05 1.82 -8.55
N LYS A 286 -29.69 0.74 -9.03
CA LYS A 286 -31.11 0.46 -8.76
C LYS A 286 -31.40 0.04 -7.33
N VAL A 287 -30.52 -0.76 -6.72
CA VAL A 287 -30.75 -1.27 -5.35
C VAL A 287 -30.26 -0.32 -4.27
N ALA A 288 -29.27 0.52 -4.58
CA ALA A 288 -28.68 1.50 -3.67
C ALA A 288 -28.65 2.90 -4.30
N PRO A 289 -29.82 3.51 -4.56
CA PRO A 289 -29.87 4.88 -5.04
C PRO A 289 -29.32 5.84 -3.98
N PHE A 290 -28.86 7.00 -4.42
CA PHE A 290 -28.29 8.02 -3.55
C PHE A 290 -29.24 8.38 -2.39
N ASN A 291 -28.72 8.40 -1.16
CA ASN A 291 -29.46 8.61 0.11
C ASN A 291 -30.41 7.51 0.57
N ALA A 292 -30.40 6.31 -0.03
CA ALA A 292 -31.17 5.19 0.51
C ALA A 292 -30.68 4.78 1.91
N THR A 293 -31.62 4.46 2.80
CA THR A 293 -31.34 3.84 4.10
C THR A 293 -30.94 2.38 3.93
N ALA A 294 -30.27 1.78 4.93
CA ALA A 294 -29.88 0.38 4.84
C ALA A 294 -31.09 -0.54 4.69
N GLN A 295 -32.21 -0.20 5.34
CA GLN A 295 -33.45 -0.95 5.23
C GLN A 295 -34.09 -0.88 3.84
N GLU A 296 -34.05 0.29 3.18
CA GLU A 296 -34.54 0.45 1.81
C GLU A 296 -33.68 -0.33 0.81
N ILE A 297 -32.36 -0.30 0.96
CA ILE A 297 -31.43 -1.09 0.14
C ILE A 297 -31.72 -2.58 0.30
N LYS A 298 -31.79 -3.04 1.56
CA LYS A 298 -32.12 -4.43 1.88
C LYS A 298 -33.43 -4.86 1.24
N GLN A 299 -34.50 -4.07 1.38
CA GLN A 299 -35.79 -4.41 0.81
C GLN A 299 -35.73 -4.47 -0.73
N SER A 300 -35.00 -3.55 -1.36
CA SER A 300 -34.82 -3.52 -2.82
C SER A 300 -34.09 -4.75 -3.33
N ILE A 301 -33.00 -5.14 -2.63
CA ILE A 301 -32.27 -6.38 -2.89
C ILE A 301 -33.18 -7.60 -2.76
N LEU A 302 -33.97 -7.70 -1.67
CA LEU A 302 -34.85 -8.85 -1.45
C LEU A 302 -35.97 -8.95 -2.48
N ASN A 303 -36.55 -7.82 -2.88
CA ASN A 303 -37.56 -7.74 -3.93
C ASN A 303 -36.99 -8.22 -5.28
N MET A 304 -35.77 -7.81 -5.61
CA MET A 304 -35.12 -8.18 -6.86
C MET A 304 -34.71 -9.67 -6.90
N THR A 305 -34.18 -10.18 -5.79
CA THR A 305 -33.63 -11.55 -5.71
C THR A 305 -34.68 -12.61 -5.38
N GLY A 306 -35.90 -12.20 -4.99
CA GLY A 306 -36.95 -13.13 -4.58
C GLY A 306 -36.71 -13.77 -3.20
N GLY A 307 -35.95 -13.08 -2.35
CA GLY A 307 -35.69 -13.42 -0.96
C GLY A 307 -34.32 -14.04 -0.65
N LEU A 308 -34.20 -14.58 0.55
CA LEU A 308 -32.95 -15.13 1.09
C LEU A 308 -32.74 -16.59 0.71
N MET A 309 -31.48 -16.95 0.49
CA MET A 309 -31.00 -18.33 0.47
C MET A 309 -30.59 -18.77 1.88
N PHE A 310 -29.85 -17.91 2.59
CA PHE A 310 -29.41 -18.15 3.96
C PHE A 310 -29.56 -16.91 4.84
N ASN A 311 -29.81 -17.16 6.12
CA ASN A 311 -29.81 -16.16 7.17
C ASN A 311 -29.14 -16.76 8.41
N LEU A 312 -27.96 -16.25 8.75
CA LEU A 312 -27.20 -16.65 9.91
C LEU A 312 -27.24 -15.53 10.93
N THR A 313 -27.67 -15.88 12.14
CA THR A 313 -27.58 -15.01 13.30
C THR A 313 -26.43 -15.49 14.17
N PHE A 314 -25.66 -14.56 14.69
CA PHE A 314 -24.55 -14.84 15.59
C PHE A 314 -24.96 -14.41 16.98
N PRO A 315 -24.60 -15.19 18.02
CA PRO A 315 -24.93 -14.78 19.38
C PRO A 315 -24.32 -13.40 19.66
N ASN A 316 -25.17 -12.50 20.17
CA ASN A 316 -24.67 -11.37 20.95
C ASN A 316 -23.97 -11.97 22.19
N PRO A 317 -22.75 -11.52 22.52
CA PRO A 317 -22.09 -11.95 23.74
C PRO A 317 -22.86 -11.55 25.00
#